data_AF-A0A562DHR8-F1
#
_entry.id   AF-A0A562DHR8-F1
#
_cell.length_a   1.000
_cell.length_b   1.000
_cell.length_c   1.000
_cell.angle_alpha   90.00
_cell.angle_beta   90.00
_cell.angle_gamma   90.00
#
_symmetry.space_group_name_H-M   'P 1'
#
loop_
_entity.id
_entity.type
_entity.pdbx_description
1 polymer ?
#
loop_
_entity_poly.entity_id
_entity_poly.type
_entity_poly.pdbx_seq_one_letter_code
_entity_poly.pdbx_strand_id
1 'polypeptide(L)'
;MYYSSGNYEAFARPRKPEGVENKTAWFVGAGLTSMASAVFMIRDGQLSGDKITILERLDLPGGALDGIKKPDKGFVIRGGREMEDHMECLWDLFRTIPSLEVDGSVLDEFYWLNKDDPTTHSTGSHTGRARSSSPTMSSA
;
A
#
# COMPACT_ATOMS: atom_id res chain seq x y z
N MET A 1 -2.31 16.55 -17.16
CA MET A 1 -2.55 16.22 -15.74
C MET A 1 -3.02 17.49 -15.04
N TYR A 2 -3.95 17.39 -14.11
CA TYR A 2 -4.35 18.45 -13.19
C TYR A 2 -4.49 17.85 -11.79
N TYR A 3 -4.45 18.70 -10.75
CA TYR A 3 -4.65 18.28 -9.37
C TYR A 3 -6.10 18.45 -8.96
N SER A 4 -6.57 17.58 -8.09
CA SER A 4 -7.91 17.59 -7.55
C SER A 4 -7.93 17.09 -6.11
N SER A 5 -9.04 17.31 -5.42
CA SER A 5 -9.32 16.77 -4.10
C SER A 5 -10.81 16.47 -3.94
N GLY A 6 -11.13 15.68 -2.90
CA GLY A 6 -12.50 15.32 -2.56
C GLY A 6 -13.07 14.15 -3.36
N ASN A 7 -14.24 13.70 -2.90
CA ASN A 7 -14.84 12.43 -3.30
C ASN A 7 -15.25 12.37 -4.78
N TYR A 8 -15.56 13.51 -5.39
CA TYR A 8 -16.03 13.55 -6.78
C TYR A 8 -14.98 12.96 -7.74
N GLU A 9 -13.73 13.39 -7.59
CA GLU A 9 -12.63 12.90 -8.42
C GLU A 9 -12.08 11.56 -7.91
N ALA A 10 -12.07 11.33 -6.59
CA ALA A 10 -11.57 10.08 -6.02
C ALA A 10 -12.41 8.83 -6.42
N PHE A 11 -13.72 8.98 -6.58
CA PHE A 11 -14.61 7.89 -6.97
C PHE A 11 -14.93 7.84 -8.46
N ALA A 12 -14.56 8.88 -9.23
CA ALA A 12 -14.69 8.86 -10.68
C ALA A 12 -13.76 7.79 -11.28
N ARG A 13 -14.19 7.20 -12.41
CA ARG A 13 -13.36 6.27 -13.18
C ARG A 13 -12.95 6.92 -14.51
N PRO A 14 -11.66 6.91 -14.87
CA PRO A 14 -11.21 7.52 -16.10
C PRO A 14 -11.71 6.73 -17.32
N ARG A 15 -11.92 7.45 -18.42
CA ARG A 15 -12.19 6.83 -19.72
C ARG A 15 -10.91 6.18 -20.26
N LYS A 16 -11.07 5.14 -21.09
CA LYS A 16 -9.93 4.50 -21.77
C LYS A 16 -9.13 5.55 -22.55
N PRO A 17 -7.81 5.69 -22.29
CA PRO A 17 -6.98 6.62 -23.04
C PRO A 17 -6.89 6.23 -24.52
N GLU A 18 -6.88 7.23 -25.40
CA GLU A 18 -6.77 7.02 -26.84
C GLU A 18 -5.44 6.35 -27.23
N GLY A 19 -5.53 5.33 -28.11
CA GLY A 19 -4.37 4.64 -28.65
C GLY A 19 -3.63 3.74 -27.67
N VAL A 20 -4.15 3.51 -26.46
CA VAL A 20 -3.43 2.73 -25.43
C VAL A 20 -3.21 1.28 -25.84
N GLU A 21 -4.10 0.71 -26.65
CA GLU A 21 -3.92 -0.62 -27.25
C GLU A 21 -2.65 -0.74 -28.11
N ASN A 22 -2.05 0.36 -28.58
CA ASN A 22 -0.83 0.34 -29.39
C ASN A 22 0.43 0.66 -28.58
N LYS A 23 0.33 0.78 -27.25
CA LYS A 23 1.44 1.15 -26.36
C LYS A 23 1.99 -0.07 -25.63
N THR A 24 3.24 0.04 -25.20
CA THR A 24 3.88 -0.89 -24.26
C THR A 24 4.60 -0.08 -23.19
N ALA A 25 4.81 -0.67 -22.01
CA ALA A 25 5.49 -0.02 -20.90
C ALA A 25 6.63 -0.90 -20.38
N TRP A 26 7.76 -0.25 -20.10
CA TRP A 26 8.96 -0.90 -19.58
C TRP A 26 9.42 -0.17 -18.32
N PHE A 27 9.54 -0.91 -17.22
CA PHE A 27 10.01 -0.39 -15.95
C PHE A 27 11.36 -0.99 -15.60
N VAL A 28 12.32 -0.17 -15.19
CA VAL A 28 13.62 -0.62 -14.69
C VAL A 28 13.58 -0.59 -13.16
N GLY A 29 13.67 -1.77 -12.55
CA GLY A 29 13.45 -2.03 -11.13
C GLY A 29 12.00 -2.40 -10.81
N ALA A 30 11.82 -3.33 -9.87
CA ALA A 30 10.54 -3.83 -9.36
C ALA A 30 10.28 -3.37 -7.91
N GLY A 31 10.64 -2.13 -7.59
CA GLY A 31 10.25 -1.47 -6.35
C GLY A 31 8.81 -0.96 -6.36
N LEU A 32 8.38 -0.34 -5.25
CA LEU A 32 7.03 0.21 -5.07
C LEU A 32 6.59 1.11 -6.24
N THR A 33 7.47 2.00 -6.72
CA THR A 33 7.14 2.93 -7.80
C THR A 33 6.75 2.22 -9.10
N SER A 34 7.54 1.24 -9.53
CA SER A 34 7.27 0.48 -10.77
C SER A 34 6.02 -0.37 -10.63
N MET A 35 5.86 -1.04 -9.48
CA MET A 35 4.66 -1.83 -9.21
C MET A 35 3.40 -0.95 -9.18
N ALA A 36 3.43 0.18 -8.49
CA ALA A 36 2.33 1.13 -8.47
C ALA A 36 2.03 1.68 -9.87
N SER A 37 3.05 2.00 -10.66
CA SER A 37 2.89 2.47 -12.04
C SER A 37 2.23 1.41 -12.92
N ALA A 38 2.61 0.13 -12.78
CA ALA A 38 1.98 -0.97 -13.50
C ALA A 38 0.49 -1.11 -13.11
N VAL A 39 0.16 -1.02 -11.82
CA VAL A 39 -1.22 -1.04 -11.33
C VAL A 39 -2.03 0.09 -11.93
N PHE A 40 -1.56 1.35 -11.87
CA PHE A 40 -2.27 2.48 -12.47
C PHE A 40 -2.40 2.35 -14.00
N MET A 41 -1.38 1.82 -14.69
CA MET A 41 -1.47 1.57 -16.13
C MET A 41 -2.53 0.52 -16.49
N ILE A 42 -2.66 -0.53 -15.68
CA ILE A 42 -3.70 -1.56 -15.89
C ILE A 42 -5.07 -0.99 -15.54
N ARG A 43 -5.22 -0.39 -14.35
CA ARG A 43 -6.50 0.06 -13.80
C ARG A 43 -7.05 1.28 -14.53
N ASP A 44 -6.26 2.32 -14.66
CA ASP A 44 -6.69 3.63 -15.16
C ASP A 44 -6.29 3.82 -16.61
N GLY A 45 -5.08 3.38 -16.95
CA GLY A 45 -4.59 3.35 -18.32
C GLY A 45 -5.30 2.32 -19.19
N GLN A 46 -5.90 1.29 -18.59
CA GLN A 46 -6.51 0.16 -19.32
C GLN A 46 -5.55 -0.46 -20.33
N LEU A 47 -4.25 -0.43 -20.02
CA LEU A 47 -3.21 -1.10 -20.76
C LEU A 47 -3.20 -2.57 -20.37
N SER A 48 -3.20 -3.45 -21.38
CA SER A 48 -3.16 -4.89 -21.14
C SER A 48 -1.85 -5.28 -20.44
N GLY A 49 -1.94 -6.15 -19.44
CA GLY A 49 -0.80 -6.51 -18.58
C GLY A 49 0.35 -7.20 -19.34
N ASP A 50 0.04 -7.92 -20.42
CA ASP A 50 1.02 -8.53 -21.33
C ASP A 50 1.89 -7.50 -22.07
N LYS A 51 1.51 -6.21 -22.05
CA LYS A 51 2.26 -5.09 -22.62
C LYS A 51 3.10 -4.33 -21.61
N ILE A 52 3.15 -4.81 -20.36
CA ILE A 52 3.90 -4.20 -19.27
C ILE A 52 5.04 -5.16 -18.89
N THR A 53 6.28 -4.69 -19.03
CA THR A 53 7.47 -5.44 -18.65
C THR A 53 8.20 -4.73 -17.51
N ILE A 54 8.48 -5.46 -16.43
CA ILE A 54 9.27 -4.98 -15.30
C ILE A 54 10.60 -5.73 -15.27
N LEU A 55 11.70 -4.99 -15.36
CA LEU A 55 13.07 -5.52 -15.36
C LEU A 55 13.67 -5.37 -13.97
N GLU A 56 13.73 -6.44 -13.19
CA GLU A 56 14.37 -6.45 -11.86
C GLU A 56 15.75 -7.12 -11.93
N ARG A 57 16.72 -6.53 -11.22
CA ARG A 57 18.07 -7.07 -11.10
C ARG A 57 18.17 -8.11 -9.99
N LEU A 58 17.40 -7.95 -8.92
CA LEU A 58 17.33 -8.85 -7.78
C LEU A 58 16.50 -10.10 -8.10
N ASP A 59 16.67 -11.16 -7.32
CA ASP A 59 15.89 -12.39 -7.47
C ASP A 59 14.43 -12.23 -7.06
N LEU A 60 14.14 -11.22 -6.21
CA LEU A 60 12.80 -10.94 -5.69
C LEU A 60 12.42 -9.49 -5.95
N PRO A 61 11.15 -9.22 -6.30
CA PRO A 61 10.62 -7.87 -6.38
C PRO A 61 10.44 -7.25 -4.99
N GLY A 62 10.14 -5.96 -4.94
CA GLY A 62 9.81 -5.21 -3.72
C GLY A 62 10.78 -4.07 -3.43
N GLY A 63 11.99 -4.09 -4.01
CA GLY A 63 12.95 -3.01 -3.85
C GLY A 63 13.26 -2.79 -2.37
N ALA A 64 12.93 -1.64 -1.80
CA ALA A 64 13.17 -1.29 -0.39
C ALA A 64 12.08 -1.75 0.61
N LEU A 65 11.07 -2.50 0.14
CA LEU A 65 9.97 -3.07 0.93
C LEU A 65 10.17 -4.55 1.21
N ASP A 66 11.39 -4.97 1.55
CA ASP A 66 11.67 -6.38 1.85
C ASP A 66 11.60 -6.70 3.34
N GLY A 67 11.16 -7.92 3.62
CA GLY A 67 11.35 -8.60 4.89
C GLY A 67 11.73 -10.04 4.59
N ILE A 68 13.01 -10.39 4.71
CA ILE A 68 13.49 -11.71 4.27
C ILE A 68 14.28 -12.41 5.39
N LYS A 69 14.05 -13.72 5.50
CA LYS A 69 14.86 -14.58 6.37
C LYS A 69 16.17 -14.90 5.66
N LYS A 70 17.29 -14.45 6.22
CA LYS A 70 18.65 -14.77 5.76
C LYS A 70 19.20 -15.94 6.60
N PRO A 71 19.77 -16.98 5.97
CA PRO A 71 20.25 -18.18 6.67
C PRO A 71 21.14 -17.88 7.89
N ASP A 72 22.11 -16.97 7.75
CA ASP A 72 23.10 -16.70 8.81
C ASP A 72 22.80 -15.44 9.64
N LYS A 73 21.74 -14.69 9.32
CA LYS A 73 21.42 -13.40 9.97
C LYS A 73 20.03 -13.36 10.61
N GLY A 74 19.20 -14.38 10.40
CA GLY A 74 17.81 -14.39 10.85
C GLY A 74 16.90 -13.52 9.96
N PHE A 75 15.80 -13.02 10.51
CA PHE A 75 14.88 -12.14 9.79
C PHE A 75 15.48 -10.74 9.65
N VAL A 76 15.58 -10.24 8.43
CA VAL A 76 16.11 -8.92 8.11
C VAL A 76 15.02 -8.10 7.46
N ILE A 77 14.76 -6.94 8.05
CA ILE A 77 13.87 -5.90 7.52
C ILE A 77 14.74 -4.66 7.30
N ARG A 78 14.82 -4.15 6.06
CA ARG A 78 15.68 -2.98 5.75
C ARG A 78 15.18 -1.68 6.39
N GLY A 79 13.93 -1.63 6.82
CA GLY A 79 13.37 -0.56 7.62
C GLY A 79 11.85 -0.69 7.73
N GLY A 80 11.29 -0.20 8.83
CA GLY A 80 9.85 0.00 8.96
C GLY A 80 9.35 1.07 7.99
N ARG A 81 8.07 0.99 7.65
CA ARG A 81 7.34 2.04 6.93
C ARG A 81 6.20 2.47 7.81
N GLU A 82 6.19 3.76 8.08
CA GLU A 82 5.09 4.42 8.77
C GLU A 82 4.17 4.99 7.69
N MET A 83 2.89 4.73 7.84
CA MET A 83 1.85 5.23 6.96
C MET A 83 0.91 6.13 7.75
N GLU A 84 0.27 7.08 7.07
CA GLU A 84 -0.69 8.00 7.66
C GLU A 84 -1.93 8.14 6.74
N ASP A 85 -2.99 8.74 7.27
CA ASP A 85 -4.31 8.74 6.62
C ASP A 85 -4.38 9.62 5.35
N HIS A 86 -3.54 10.65 5.25
CA HIS A 86 -3.42 11.54 4.10
C HIS A 86 -2.38 11.11 3.06
N MET A 87 -2.01 9.82 3.04
CA MET A 87 -1.27 9.23 1.92
C MET A 87 -2.23 8.97 0.74
N GLU A 88 -2.85 10.04 0.22
CA GLU A 88 -4.02 10.02 -0.68
C GLU A 88 -3.82 9.08 -1.89
N CYS A 89 -2.69 9.20 -2.60
CA CYS A 89 -2.41 8.38 -3.78
C CYS A 89 -2.12 6.90 -3.44
N LEU A 90 -1.59 6.65 -2.23
CA LEU A 90 -1.29 5.29 -1.77
C LEU A 90 -2.59 4.57 -1.39
N TRP A 91 -3.52 5.26 -0.73
CA TRP A 91 -4.83 4.68 -0.42
C TRP A 91 -5.72 4.54 -1.65
N ASP A 92 -5.62 5.45 -2.62
CA ASP A 92 -6.26 5.25 -3.93
C ASP A 92 -5.73 4.00 -4.66
N LEU A 93 -4.44 3.68 -4.52
CA LEU A 93 -3.88 2.44 -5.04
C LEU A 93 -4.43 1.22 -4.28
N PHE A 94 -4.22 1.18 -2.96
CA PHE A 94 -4.45 -0.03 -2.15
C PHE A 94 -5.91 -0.41 -1.97
N ARG A 95 -6.86 0.51 -2.13
CA ARG A 95 -8.30 0.17 -2.18
C ARG A 95 -8.67 -0.75 -3.34
N THR A 96 -7.78 -0.90 -4.33
CA THR A 96 -8.01 -1.73 -5.52
C THR A 96 -7.16 -2.99 -5.55
N ILE A 97 -6.21 -3.14 -4.63
CA ILE A 97 -5.40 -4.36 -4.49
C ILE A 97 -6.11 -5.30 -3.53
N PRO A 98 -6.46 -6.53 -3.95
CA PRO A 98 -7.06 -7.52 -3.06
C PRO A 98 -6.12 -7.84 -1.89
N SER A 99 -6.67 -7.94 -0.69
CA SER A 99 -5.96 -8.50 0.47
C SER A 99 -5.70 -9.99 0.26
N LEU A 100 -4.65 -10.49 0.91
CA LEU A 100 -4.33 -11.92 0.97
C LEU A 100 -4.92 -12.62 2.21
N GLU A 101 -5.28 -11.84 3.25
CA GLU A 101 -5.67 -12.35 4.57
C GLU A 101 -7.17 -12.20 4.83
N VAL A 102 -7.83 -11.21 4.21
CA VAL A 102 -9.27 -10.94 4.39
C VAL A 102 -10.00 -10.86 3.04
N ASP A 103 -11.31 -11.07 3.07
CA ASP A 103 -12.19 -10.83 1.91
C ASP A 103 -12.43 -9.33 1.75
N GLY A 104 -11.50 -8.65 1.07
CA GLY A 104 -11.50 -7.20 0.89
C GLY A 104 -10.25 -6.69 0.19
N SER A 105 -10.03 -5.38 0.21
CA SER A 105 -8.81 -4.74 -0.28
C SER A 105 -7.74 -4.64 0.81
N VAL A 106 -6.50 -4.38 0.41
CA VAL A 106 -5.41 -4.05 1.35
C VAL A 106 -5.74 -2.82 2.19
N LEU A 107 -6.48 -1.85 1.63
CA LEU A 107 -6.97 -0.71 2.41
C LEU A 107 -7.94 -1.17 3.50
N ASP A 108 -8.87 -2.08 3.20
CA ASP A 108 -9.86 -2.54 4.19
C ASP A 108 -9.17 -3.27 5.35
N GLU A 109 -8.25 -4.19 5.04
CA GLU A 109 -7.43 -4.87 6.03
C GLU A 109 -6.68 -3.88 6.93
N PHE A 110 -5.96 -2.94 6.30
CA PHE A 110 -5.17 -1.95 7.03
C PHE A 110 -6.05 -1.04 7.88
N TYR A 111 -7.20 -0.63 7.37
CA TYR A 111 -8.16 0.22 8.07
C TYR A 111 -8.75 -0.47 9.29
N TRP A 112 -9.22 -1.71 9.17
CA TRP A 112 -9.79 -2.46 10.28
C TRP A 112 -8.75 -2.72 11.36
N LEU A 113 -7.55 -3.17 10.97
CA LEU A 113 -6.46 -3.44 11.91
C LEU A 113 -6.13 -2.22 12.78
N ASN A 114 -5.96 -1.04 12.17
CA ASN A 114 -5.60 0.18 12.89
C ASN A 114 -6.76 0.76 13.72
N LYS A 115 -8.01 0.37 13.43
CA LYS A 115 -9.17 0.73 14.26
C LYS A 115 -9.33 -0.20 15.46
N ASP A 116 -9.04 -1.48 15.27
CA ASP A 116 -9.13 -2.50 16.31
C ASP A 116 -7.98 -2.35 17.33
N ASP A 117 -6.78 -1.96 16.89
CA ASP A 117 -5.64 -1.64 17.75
C ASP A 117 -5.02 -0.27 17.41
N PRO A 118 -5.58 0.84 17.95
CA PRO A 118 -5.13 2.17 17.61
C PRO A 118 -3.76 2.46 18.23
N THR A 119 -2.77 2.74 17.39
CA THR A 119 -1.46 3.23 17.84
C THR A 119 -1.60 4.67 18.32
N THR A 120 -1.59 4.90 19.64
CA THR A 120 -1.54 6.26 20.20
C THR A 120 -0.10 6.74 20.29
N HIS A 121 0.33 7.64 19.41
CA HIS A 121 1.61 8.35 19.59
C HIS A 121 1.36 9.66 20.36
N SER A 122 2.01 9.82 21.52
CA SER A 122 1.75 10.92 22.47
C SER A 122 2.44 12.24 22.11
N THR A 123 2.40 12.66 20.85
CA THR A 123 2.91 13.97 20.42
C THR A 123 1.82 14.74 19.69
N GLY A 124 0.96 15.38 20.47
CA GLY A 124 -0.14 16.22 20.00
C GLY A 124 -1.20 16.34 21.08
N SER A 125 -0.96 17.19 22.07
CA SER A 125 -1.95 17.52 23.11
C SER A 125 -3.30 17.91 22.50
N HIS A 126 -4.36 17.13 22.74
CA HIS A 126 -5.73 17.52 23.14
C HIS A 126 -6.66 16.31 23.05
N THR A 127 -6.64 15.45 24.08
CA THR A 127 -7.80 14.75 24.68
C THR A 127 -7.28 13.67 25.63
N GLY A 128 -7.45 13.91 26.93
CA GLY A 128 -6.99 12.98 27.95
C GLY A 128 -7.91 11.76 28.05
N ARG A 129 -7.35 10.55 27.88
CA ARG A 129 -7.46 9.43 28.83
C ARG A 129 -6.62 8.26 28.34
N ALA A 130 -5.41 8.14 28.88
CA ALA A 130 -4.76 6.84 28.97
C ALA A 130 -5.58 5.97 29.94
N ARG A 131 -6.22 4.92 29.45
CA ARG A 131 -6.58 3.76 30.28
C ARG A 131 -5.65 2.64 29.88
N SER A 132 -4.56 2.51 30.64
CA SER A 132 -3.86 1.25 30.80
C SER A 132 -4.84 0.22 31.35
N SER A 133 -5.07 -0.86 30.61
CA SER A 133 -5.60 -2.09 31.20
C SER A 133 -4.42 -3.06 31.33
N SER A 134 -3.82 -3.07 32.51
CA SER A 134 -2.92 -4.13 32.93
C SER A 134 -3.74 -5.40 33.19
N PRO A 135 -3.28 -6.58 32.76
CA PRO A 135 -3.94 -7.83 33.11
C PRO A 135 -3.61 -8.14 34.57
N THR A 136 -4.60 -8.03 35.46
CA THR A 136 -4.50 -8.61 36.80
C THR A 136 -4.43 -10.13 36.66
N MET A 137 -3.26 -10.71 36.90
CA MET A 137 -3.16 -12.10 37.31
C MET A 137 -4.01 -12.29 38.56
N SER A 138 -4.99 -13.19 38.51
CA SER A 138 -5.60 -13.77 39.71
C SER A 138 -5.08 -15.20 39.83
N SER A 139 -4.14 -15.38 40.75
CA SER A 139 -3.80 -16.67 41.35
C SER A 139 -4.79 -16.96 42.49
N ALA A 140 -5.60 -18.02 42.35
CA ALA A 140 -6.09 -18.91 43.40
C ALA A 140 -6.92 -20.01 42.75
#